data_AF-A0A946EFD7-F1
#
_entry.id   AF-A0A946EFD7-F1
#
_cell.length_a   1.000
_cell.length_b   1.000
_cell.length_c   1.000
_cell.angle_alpha   90.00
_cell.angle_beta   90.00
_cell.angle_gamma   90.00
#
_symmetry.space_group_name_H-M   'P 1'
#
loop_
_entity.id
_entity.type
_entity.pdbx_description
1 polymer ?
#
loop_
_entity_poly.entity_id
_entity_poly.type
_entity_poly.pdbx_seq_one_letter_code
_entity_poly.pdbx_strand_id
1 'polypeptide(L)'
;MSDEMPQKLPRYVFRRANGSYRYKRNVPVGLRKLLGKDTIYRQLGNSYKEAMSNLPLVHTRIEALFNDEGVQSAKQRSLQIIRGALGDEIAELVLANAVPEYSEIEDDLNDLGRRLKRDGLPQSVVEQVYTGRLKKDEVTLDTVLRDYATFKSDTPSSEREIGQRVARLRKDMVEVYGRQKIKYVPLKEITRQDANDLRDHLLRRLSANSVARNLGVLRAAVNHVILEQSLSLPNVFTNLKIKGAGASIEDRHPLTDEHIAIAT
;
A
#
# COMPACT_ATOMS: atom_id res chain seq x y z
N MET A 1 3.42 16.94 43.19
CA MET A 1 2.93 15.67 42.63
C MET A 1 4.03 15.13 41.72
N SER A 2 4.77 14.16 42.22
CA SER A 2 5.95 13.58 41.59
C SER A 2 5.53 12.87 40.31
N ASP A 3 6.04 13.32 39.16
CA ASP A 3 5.89 12.63 37.87
C ASP A 3 6.73 11.35 37.97
N GLU A 4 6.10 10.25 38.40
CA GLU A 4 6.77 8.99 38.70
C GLU A 4 7.29 8.38 37.38
N MET A 5 8.58 8.60 37.14
CA MET A 5 9.24 8.21 35.90
C MET A 5 9.50 6.72 35.86
N PRO A 6 9.05 5.97 34.83
CA PRO A 6 9.42 4.58 34.69
C PRO A 6 10.92 4.46 34.43
N GLN A 7 11.53 3.43 35.02
CA GLN A 7 12.96 3.12 34.88
C GLN A 7 13.37 2.86 33.42
N LYS A 8 12.40 2.52 32.55
CA LYS A 8 12.57 2.34 31.10
C LYS A 8 11.56 3.20 30.34
N LEU A 9 12.06 4.06 29.46
CA LEU A 9 11.22 4.89 28.61
C LEU A 9 10.51 4.06 27.52
N PRO A 10 9.31 4.48 27.09
CA PRO A 10 8.62 3.86 25.96
C PRO A 10 9.41 3.92 24.66
N ARG A 11 9.05 3.06 23.71
CA ARG A 11 9.70 2.96 22.41
C ARG A 11 9.71 4.32 21.70
N TYR A 12 10.85 4.65 21.07
CA TYR A 12 11.10 5.90 20.36
C TYR A 12 11.15 7.16 21.24
N VAL A 13 11.07 7.05 22.57
CA VAL A 13 11.21 8.19 23.48
C VAL A 13 12.64 8.22 24.04
N PHE A 14 13.26 9.39 23.98
CA PHE A 14 14.62 9.64 24.46
C PHE A 14 14.65 10.91 25.30
N ARG A 15 15.23 10.84 26.51
CA ARG A 15 15.42 12.00 27.38
C ARG A 15 16.79 12.61 27.11
N ARG A 16 16.83 13.93 26.90
CA ARG A 16 18.07 14.69 26.71
C ARG A 16 18.70 15.05 28.05
N ALA A 17 19.98 15.43 28.02
CA ALA A 17 20.71 15.91 29.19
C ALA A 17 20.04 17.13 29.87
N ASN A 18 19.37 17.98 29.09
CA ASN A 18 18.62 19.14 29.62
C ASN A 18 17.23 18.78 30.18
N GLY A 19 16.91 17.49 30.36
CA GLY A 19 15.68 17.02 30.96
C GLY A 19 14.49 16.87 30.00
N SER A 20 14.55 17.42 28.77
CA SER A 20 13.44 17.34 27.81
C SER A 20 13.35 15.99 27.09
N TYR A 21 12.16 15.67 26.60
CA TYR A 21 11.86 14.44 25.89
C TYR A 21 11.82 14.66 24.38
N ARG A 22 12.43 13.73 23.65
CA ARG A 22 12.51 13.74 22.19
C ARG A 22 12.08 12.39 21.64
N TYR A 23 11.32 12.44 20.57
CA TYR A 23 11.08 11.29 19.70
C TYR A 23 12.34 11.00 18.89
N LYS A 24 12.74 9.73 18.79
CA LYS A 24 13.85 9.24 17.98
C LYS A 24 13.41 8.02 17.19
N ARG A 25 13.44 8.12 15.86
CA ARG A 25 13.08 7.01 14.97
C ARG A 25 14.06 6.92 13.80
N ASN A 26 14.68 5.76 13.66
CA ASN A 26 15.55 5.47 12.53
C ASN A 26 14.73 5.41 11.24
N VAL A 27 15.24 6.07 10.20
CA VAL A 27 14.65 6.04 8.86
C VAL A 27 14.88 4.65 8.26
N PRO A 28 13.86 4.02 7.66
CA PRO A 28 14.02 2.76 6.93
C PRO A 28 15.14 2.85 5.89
N VAL A 29 15.95 1.80 5.73
CA VAL A 29 17.19 1.84 4.93
C VAL A 29 16.97 2.39 3.52
N GLY A 30 15.92 1.93 2.82
CA GLY A 30 15.58 2.41 1.48
C GLY A 30 15.14 3.87 1.41
N LEU A 31 14.72 4.47 2.53
CA LEU A 31 14.29 5.87 2.61
C LEU A 31 15.40 6.82 3.06
N ARG A 32 16.55 6.33 3.55
CA ARG A 32 17.61 7.19 4.10
C ARG A 32 18.21 8.13 3.07
N LYS A 33 18.50 7.61 1.88
CA LYS A 33 19.02 8.39 0.74
C LYS A 33 17.99 9.38 0.21
N LEU A 34 16.71 8.99 0.24
CA LEU A 34 15.60 9.84 -0.19
C LEU A 34 15.33 11.00 0.78
N LEU A 35 15.33 10.72 2.08
CA LEU A 35 15.07 11.72 3.12
C LEU A 35 16.33 12.49 3.58
N GLY A 36 17.51 12.09 3.09
CA GLY A 36 18.80 12.65 3.49
C GLY A 36 19.13 12.49 4.98
N LYS A 37 18.43 11.60 5.69
CA LYS A 37 18.52 11.44 7.15
C LYS A 37 18.52 9.98 7.54
N ASP A 38 19.39 9.62 8.47
CA ASP A 38 19.39 8.28 9.08
C ASP A 38 18.38 8.15 10.22
N THR A 39 18.05 9.26 10.88
CA THR A 39 17.15 9.31 12.03
C THR A 39 16.33 10.58 12.04
N ILE A 40 15.02 10.46 12.21
CA ILE A 40 14.13 11.58 12.46
C ILE A 40 14.01 11.80 13.95
N TYR A 41 14.14 13.06 14.34
CA TYR A 41 13.95 13.48 15.70
C TYR A 41 12.91 14.60 15.82
N ARG A 42 12.01 14.52 16.80
CA ARG A 42 11.00 15.56 17.09
C ARG A 42 10.87 15.79 18.60
N GLN A 43 10.62 17.03 19.02
CA GLN A 43 10.41 17.33 20.44
C GLN A 43 9.06 16.78 20.90
N LEU A 44 9.03 16.16 22.07
CA LEU A 44 7.81 15.62 22.69
C LEU A 44 7.32 16.47 23.86
N GLY A 45 8.22 17.15 24.57
CA GLY A 45 7.87 18.02 25.69
C GLY A 45 9.01 18.16 26.71
N ASN A 46 8.75 18.94 27.76
CA ASN A 46 9.70 19.15 28.86
C ASN A 46 9.37 18.30 30.10
N SER A 47 8.18 17.70 30.16
CA SER A 47 7.76 16.74 31.19
C SER A 47 7.40 15.38 30.59
N TYR A 48 7.34 14.33 31.41
CA TYR A 48 6.99 13.00 30.92
C TYR A 48 5.51 12.90 30.56
N LYS A 49 4.64 13.49 31.39
CA LYS A 49 3.22 13.61 31.07
C LYS A 49 2.97 14.27 29.71
N GLU A 50 3.63 15.39 29.43
CA GLU A 50 3.54 16.07 28.13
C GLU A 50 4.07 15.19 27.00
N ALA A 51 5.19 14.51 27.22
CA ALA A 51 5.78 13.62 26.24
C ALA A 51 4.86 12.44 25.88
N MET A 52 4.19 11.84 26.88
CA MET A 52 3.23 10.75 26.67
C MET A 52 1.96 11.21 25.96
N SER A 53 1.49 12.43 26.22
CA SER A 53 0.36 13.03 25.52
C SER A 53 0.67 13.26 24.03
N ASN A 54 1.86 13.77 23.72
CA ASN A 54 2.26 14.10 22.35
C ASN A 54 2.75 12.89 21.53
N LEU A 55 3.19 11.81 22.18
CA LEU A 55 3.80 10.67 21.53
C LEU A 55 2.93 10.03 20.44
N PRO A 56 1.64 9.72 20.64
CA PRO A 56 0.82 9.06 19.61
C PRO A 56 0.71 9.89 18.34
N LEU A 57 0.48 11.20 18.48
CA LEU A 57 0.35 12.11 17.33
C LEU A 57 1.66 12.22 16.54
N VAL A 58 2.79 12.40 17.24
CA VAL A 58 4.11 12.50 16.61
C VAL A 58 4.50 11.19 15.93
N HIS A 59 4.22 10.05 16.58
CA HIS A 59 4.49 8.73 16.02
C HIS A 59 3.68 8.50 14.73
N THR A 60 2.36 8.71 14.79
CA THR A 60 1.47 8.53 13.62
C THR A 60 1.90 9.42 12.45
N ARG A 61 2.27 10.68 12.69
CA ARG A 61 2.75 11.58 11.62
C ARG A 61 4.05 11.11 10.98
N ILE A 62 4.99 10.57 11.77
CA ILE A 62 6.28 10.11 11.24
C ILE A 62 6.13 8.77 10.50
N GLU A 63 5.31 7.85 11.01
CA GLU A 63 5.03 6.61 10.28
C GLU A 63 4.20 6.87 9.02
N ALA A 64 3.29 7.85 9.03
CA ALA A 64 2.59 8.33 7.83
C ALA A 64 3.60 8.88 6.81
N LEU A 65 4.52 9.76 7.21
CA LEU A 65 5.59 10.26 6.33
C LEU A 65 6.41 9.12 5.70
N PHE A 66 6.82 8.13 6.48
CA PHE A 66 7.56 6.98 5.93
C PHE A 66 6.70 6.12 5.01
N ASN A 67 5.41 5.99 5.31
CA ASN A 67 4.50 5.26 4.46
C ASN A 67 4.28 5.99 3.14
N ASP A 68 4.01 7.29 3.18
CA ASP A 68 3.79 8.12 1.99
C ASP A 68 5.02 8.10 1.08
N GLU A 69 6.22 8.29 1.66
CA GLU A 69 7.49 8.18 0.93
C GLU A 69 7.78 6.76 0.44
N GLY A 70 7.34 5.76 1.19
CA GLY A 70 7.48 4.35 0.82
C GLY A 70 6.47 3.88 -0.21
N VAL A 71 5.37 4.62 -0.41
CA VAL A 71 4.29 4.33 -1.37
C VAL A 71 4.45 5.18 -2.63
N GLN A 72 5.12 6.33 -2.53
CA GLN A 72 5.37 7.17 -3.69
C GLN A 72 6.20 6.42 -4.73
N SER A 73 5.64 6.35 -5.93
CA SER A 73 6.23 5.58 -7.01
C SER A 73 7.45 6.26 -7.59
N ALA A 74 8.31 5.46 -8.24
CA ALA A 74 9.49 6.00 -8.92
C ALA A 74 9.09 7.00 -10.01
N LYS A 75 7.96 6.79 -10.69
CA LYS A 75 7.39 7.72 -11.67
C LYS A 75 7.06 9.07 -11.03
N GLN A 76 6.26 9.07 -9.97
CA GLN A 76 5.81 10.30 -9.32
C GLN A 76 6.98 11.06 -8.70
N ARG A 77 7.96 10.34 -8.14
CA ARG A 77 9.19 10.95 -7.60
C ARG A 77 10.06 11.55 -8.69
N SER A 78 10.23 10.86 -9.82
CA SER A 78 10.99 11.39 -10.96
C SER A 78 10.39 12.69 -11.47
N LEU A 79 9.07 12.76 -11.62
CA LEU A 79 8.36 13.98 -12.00
C LEU A 79 8.58 15.14 -11.02
N GLN A 80 8.47 14.90 -9.71
CA GLN A 80 8.69 15.95 -8.72
C GLN A 80 10.13 16.47 -8.74
N ILE A 81 11.11 15.58 -8.91
CA ILE A 81 12.52 15.96 -9.02
C ILE A 81 12.75 16.81 -10.28
N ILE A 82 12.20 16.39 -11.43
CA ILE A 82 12.31 17.14 -12.69
C ILE A 82 11.67 18.52 -12.55
N ARG A 83 10.45 18.61 -11.99
CA ARG A 83 9.80 19.91 -11.71
C ARG A 83 10.67 20.82 -10.86
N GLY A 84 11.21 20.30 -9.76
CA GLY A 84 12.01 21.08 -8.83
C GLY A 84 13.37 21.51 -9.37
N ALA A 85 13.94 20.75 -10.31
CA ALA A 85 15.29 21.00 -10.82
C ALA A 85 15.31 21.71 -12.20
N LEU A 86 14.36 21.37 -13.08
CA LEU A 86 14.31 21.78 -14.49
C LEU A 86 13.03 22.55 -14.84
N GLY A 87 12.06 22.63 -13.94
CA GLY A 87 10.81 23.37 -14.13
C GLY A 87 9.64 22.53 -14.61
N ASP A 88 8.44 23.14 -14.60
CA ASP A 88 7.19 22.45 -14.90
C ASP A 88 7.05 22.07 -16.37
N GLU A 89 7.53 22.91 -17.29
CA GLU A 89 7.45 22.67 -18.74
C GLU A 89 8.19 21.39 -19.15
N ILE A 90 9.43 21.21 -18.67
CA ILE A 90 10.22 20.00 -18.95
C ILE A 90 9.55 18.77 -18.32
N ALA A 91 8.98 18.90 -17.13
CA ALA A 91 8.24 17.80 -16.50
C ALA A 91 6.98 17.41 -17.28
N GLU A 92 6.29 18.38 -17.89
CA GLU A 92 5.13 18.15 -18.76
C GLU A 92 5.53 17.44 -20.06
N LEU A 93 6.65 17.83 -20.68
CA LEU A 93 7.20 17.13 -21.85
C LEU A 93 7.56 15.68 -21.55
N VAL A 94 8.20 15.43 -20.40
CA VAL A 94 8.52 14.09 -19.90
C VAL A 94 7.24 13.28 -19.65
N LEU A 95 6.21 13.91 -19.06
CA LEU A 95 4.92 13.26 -18.82
C LEU A 95 4.22 12.89 -20.12
N ALA A 96 4.30 13.75 -21.14
CA ALA A 96 3.75 13.53 -22.47
C ALA A 96 4.58 12.56 -23.32
N ASN A 97 5.73 12.08 -22.82
CA ASN A 97 6.69 11.29 -23.59
C ASN A 97 7.10 12.00 -24.90
N ALA A 98 7.31 13.31 -24.83
CA ALA A 98 7.52 14.21 -25.95
C ALA A 98 8.86 14.98 -25.84
N VAL A 99 9.82 14.47 -25.07
CA VAL A 99 11.18 15.03 -24.99
C VAL A 99 11.84 14.90 -26.36
N PRO A 100 12.29 16.01 -26.99
CA PRO A 100 12.97 15.95 -28.27
C PRO A 100 14.33 15.26 -28.15
N GLU A 101 14.63 14.33 -29.06
CA GLU A 101 15.94 13.67 -29.14
C GLU A 101 17.02 14.67 -29.59
N TYR A 102 18.24 14.53 -29.03
CA TYR A 102 19.39 15.40 -29.29
C TYR A 102 19.12 16.88 -29.00
N SER A 103 18.44 17.17 -27.89
CA SER A 103 18.10 18.52 -27.46
C SER A 103 18.75 18.90 -26.14
N GLU A 104 18.84 20.21 -25.87
CA GLU A 104 19.31 20.74 -24.57
C GLU A 104 18.49 20.17 -23.40
N ILE A 105 17.20 19.90 -23.62
CA ILE A 105 16.30 19.30 -22.62
C ILE A 105 16.75 17.87 -22.28
N GLU A 106 17.13 17.08 -23.28
CA GLU A 106 17.67 15.73 -23.06
C GLU A 106 19.01 15.80 -22.32
N ASP A 107 19.88 16.74 -22.67
CA ASP A 107 21.16 16.95 -22.00
C ASP A 107 20.99 17.34 -20.52
N ASP A 108 20.05 18.25 -20.23
CA ASP A 108 19.71 18.66 -18.86
C ASP A 108 19.17 17.50 -18.01
N LEU A 109 18.32 16.66 -18.60
CA LEU A 109 17.79 15.44 -17.98
C LEU A 109 18.91 14.42 -17.72
N ASN A 110 19.80 14.22 -18.69
CA ASN A 110 20.97 13.35 -18.56
C ASN A 110 21.89 13.81 -17.42
N ASP A 111 22.18 15.11 -17.34
CA ASP A 111 23.04 15.68 -16.31
C ASP A 111 22.37 15.67 -14.93
N LEU A 112 21.06 15.88 -14.85
CA LEU A 112 20.30 15.65 -13.64
C LEU A 112 20.37 14.18 -13.21
N GLY A 113 20.12 13.23 -14.12
CA GLY A 113 20.22 11.80 -13.83
C GLY A 113 21.60 11.39 -13.30
N ARG A 114 22.68 11.89 -13.90
CA ARG A 114 24.06 11.68 -13.43
C ARG A 114 24.27 12.22 -12.02
N ARG A 115 23.75 13.41 -11.71
CA ARG A 115 23.79 13.99 -10.35
C ARG A 115 23.07 13.08 -9.35
N LEU A 116 21.85 12.67 -9.64
CA LEU A 116 21.06 11.79 -8.76
C LEU A 116 21.74 10.44 -8.51
N LYS A 117 22.43 9.90 -9.53
CA LYS A 117 23.24 8.68 -9.39
C LYS A 117 24.38 8.86 -8.38
N ARG A 118 25.09 9.99 -8.44
CA ARG A 118 26.17 10.32 -7.47
C ARG A 118 25.63 10.46 -6.06
N ASP A 119 24.43 11.02 -5.90
CA ASP A 119 23.76 11.18 -4.61
C ASP A 119 23.21 9.86 -4.04
N GLY A 120 23.24 8.79 -4.84
CA GLY A 120 22.83 7.44 -4.43
C GLY A 120 21.31 7.28 -4.35
N LEU A 121 20.57 8.00 -5.19
CA LEU A 121 19.13 7.79 -5.32
C LEU A 121 18.81 6.39 -5.92
N PRO A 122 17.58 5.88 -5.72
CA PRO A 122 17.16 4.61 -6.31
C PRO A 122 17.36 4.59 -7.84
N GLN A 123 17.93 3.50 -8.34
CA GLN A 123 18.25 3.32 -9.77
C GLN A 123 17.03 3.55 -10.67
N SER A 124 15.84 3.12 -10.26
CA SER A 124 14.61 3.32 -11.04
C SER A 124 14.21 4.78 -11.20
N VAL A 125 14.54 5.66 -10.24
CA VAL A 125 14.33 7.11 -10.34
C VAL A 125 15.41 7.71 -11.22
N VAL A 126 16.68 7.33 -10.98
CA VAL A 126 17.83 7.78 -11.77
C VAL A 126 17.62 7.52 -13.26
N GLU A 127 17.21 6.31 -13.64
CA GLU A 127 16.97 5.94 -15.03
C GLU A 127 15.84 6.74 -15.67
N GLN A 128 14.72 6.92 -14.97
CA GLN A 128 13.56 7.64 -15.51
C GLN A 128 13.86 9.12 -15.70
N VAL A 129 14.62 9.72 -14.78
CA VAL A 129 15.05 11.12 -14.91
C VAL A 129 16.08 11.24 -16.03
N TYR A 130 17.12 10.38 -16.04
CA TYR A 130 18.16 10.40 -17.06
C TYR A 130 17.58 10.28 -18.47
N THR A 131 16.71 9.28 -18.69
CA THR A 131 16.15 9.01 -20.03
C THR A 131 15.00 9.93 -20.42
N GLY A 132 14.48 10.75 -19.51
CA GLY A 132 13.25 11.51 -19.73
C GLY A 132 12.01 10.62 -19.98
N ARG A 133 12.08 9.32 -19.68
CA ARG A 133 11.00 8.35 -19.95
C ARG A 133 10.49 7.76 -18.65
N LEU A 134 9.24 8.08 -18.33
CA LEU A 134 8.56 7.57 -17.14
C LEU A 134 8.08 6.13 -17.36
N LYS A 135 8.45 5.24 -16.44
CA LYS A 135 7.95 3.86 -16.41
C LYS A 135 6.57 3.87 -15.73
N LYS A 136 5.62 3.11 -16.26
CA LYS A 136 4.32 2.89 -15.60
C LYS A 136 4.56 2.11 -14.31
N ASP A 137 3.87 2.51 -13.25
CA ASP A 137 3.99 1.81 -11.97
C ASP A 137 3.44 0.40 -12.10
N GLU A 138 4.21 -0.58 -11.63
CA GLU A 138 3.76 -1.96 -11.63
C GLU A 138 2.63 -2.12 -10.60
N VAL A 139 1.50 -2.62 -11.08
CA VAL A 139 0.35 -2.96 -10.23
C VAL A 139 0.73 -4.15 -9.37
N THR A 140 0.45 -4.08 -8.08
CA THR A 140 0.63 -5.18 -7.12
C THR A 140 -0.72 -5.58 -6.52
N LEU A 141 -0.78 -6.72 -5.82
CA LEU A 141 -2.00 -7.14 -5.14
C LEU A 141 -2.43 -6.12 -4.06
N ASP A 142 -1.48 -5.43 -3.43
CA ASP A 142 -1.78 -4.40 -2.44
C ASP A 142 -2.48 -3.18 -3.07
N THR A 143 -1.95 -2.70 -4.21
CA THR A 143 -2.54 -1.58 -4.94
C THR A 143 -3.90 -1.96 -5.51
N VAL A 144 -4.07 -3.18 -6.02
CA VAL A 144 -5.38 -3.67 -6.50
C VAL A 144 -6.45 -3.58 -5.42
N LEU A 145 -6.14 -4.08 -4.22
CA LEU A 145 -7.08 -4.06 -3.11
C LEU A 145 -7.41 -2.64 -2.64
N ARG A 146 -6.40 -1.76 -2.59
CA ARG A 146 -6.58 -0.37 -2.21
C ARG A 146 -7.44 0.38 -3.24
N ASP A 147 -7.07 0.31 -4.51
CA ASP A 147 -7.72 1.06 -5.58
C ASP A 147 -9.18 0.59 -5.74
N TYR A 148 -9.45 -0.71 -5.59
CA TYR A 148 -10.81 -1.24 -5.58
C TYR A 148 -11.63 -0.80 -4.36
N ALA A 149 -11.01 -0.70 -3.17
CA ALA A 149 -11.68 -0.16 -1.99
C ALA A 149 -12.07 1.30 -2.22
N THR A 150 -11.16 2.12 -2.74
CA THR A 150 -11.43 3.52 -3.09
C THR A 150 -12.57 3.63 -4.11
N PHE A 151 -12.54 2.82 -5.18
CA PHE A 151 -13.59 2.78 -6.19
C PHE A 151 -14.98 2.40 -5.64
N LYS A 152 -15.06 1.57 -4.60
CA LYS A 152 -16.34 1.13 -4.01
C LYS A 152 -16.81 1.95 -2.81
N SER A 153 -16.10 3.02 -2.45
CA SER A 153 -16.34 3.80 -1.22
C SER A 153 -17.16 5.07 -1.47
N ASP A 154 -18.25 4.99 -2.25
CA ASP A 154 -19.07 6.17 -2.61
C ASP A 154 -19.90 6.71 -1.44
N THR A 155 -20.17 5.88 -0.44
CA THR A 155 -20.88 6.25 0.79
C THR A 155 -20.09 5.84 2.04
N PRO A 156 -20.31 6.49 3.20
CA PRO A 156 -19.66 6.09 4.45
C PRO A 156 -19.96 4.65 4.89
N SER A 157 -21.13 4.12 4.51
CA SER A 157 -21.51 2.72 4.80
C SER A 157 -20.74 1.75 3.92
N SER A 158 -20.69 2.00 2.61
CA SER A 158 -19.93 1.18 1.66
C SER A 158 -18.43 1.21 1.94
N GLU A 159 -17.88 2.36 2.34
CA GLU A 159 -16.48 2.50 2.74
C GLU A 159 -16.11 1.56 3.89
N ARG A 160 -16.95 1.54 4.95
CA ARG A 160 -16.75 0.63 6.08
C ARG A 160 -16.85 -0.83 5.67
N GLU A 161 -17.87 -1.18 4.88
CA GLU A 161 -18.08 -2.57 4.47
C GLU A 161 -16.94 -3.08 3.58
N ILE A 162 -16.59 -2.35 2.52
CA ILE A 162 -15.52 -2.75 1.60
C ILE A 162 -14.17 -2.72 2.29
N GLY A 163 -13.91 -1.71 3.13
CA GLY A 163 -12.68 -1.59 3.91
C GLY A 163 -12.48 -2.81 4.82
N GLN A 164 -13.52 -3.25 5.54
CA GLN A 164 -13.45 -4.46 6.39
C GLN A 164 -13.24 -5.74 5.58
N ARG A 165 -13.86 -5.88 4.40
CA ARG A 165 -13.66 -7.04 3.52
C ARG A 165 -12.24 -7.07 2.96
N VAL A 166 -11.76 -5.94 2.45
CA VAL A 166 -10.42 -5.80 1.89
C VAL A 166 -9.34 -6.01 2.97
N ALA A 167 -9.53 -5.48 4.18
CA ALA A 167 -8.61 -5.68 5.28
C ALA A 167 -8.48 -7.17 5.67
N ARG A 168 -9.60 -7.90 5.70
CA ARG A 168 -9.61 -9.35 5.95
C ARG A 168 -8.90 -10.12 4.84
N LEU A 169 -9.21 -9.84 3.57
CA LEU A 169 -8.52 -10.45 2.43
C LEU A 169 -7.01 -10.18 2.46
N ARG A 170 -6.60 -8.94 2.75
CA ARG A 170 -5.19 -8.59 2.90
C ARG A 170 -4.53 -9.41 4.00
N LYS A 171 -5.20 -9.62 5.14
CA LYS A 171 -4.69 -10.45 6.23
C LYS A 171 -4.47 -11.90 5.79
N ASP A 172 -5.48 -12.51 5.14
CA ASP A 172 -5.38 -13.89 4.64
C ASP A 172 -4.25 -14.02 3.62
N MET A 173 -4.15 -13.08 2.69
CA MET A 173 -3.07 -13.07 1.70
C MET A 173 -1.70 -12.94 2.37
N VAL A 174 -1.57 -12.11 3.42
CA VAL A 174 -0.32 -11.97 4.17
C VAL A 174 0.08 -13.27 4.85
N GLU A 175 -0.89 -14.05 5.36
CA GLU A 175 -0.63 -15.36 5.96
C GLU A 175 -0.19 -16.41 4.92
N VAL A 176 -0.70 -16.33 3.69
CA VAL A 176 -0.34 -17.29 2.62
C VAL A 176 0.94 -16.90 1.88
N TYR A 177 1.07 -15.64 1.48
CA TYR A 177 2.12 -15.18 0.57
C TYR A 177 3.24 -14.40 1.27
N GLY A 178 2.98 -13.90 2.49
CA GLY A 178 3.82 -12.92 3.15
C GLY A 178 3.60 -11.49 2.66
N ARG A 179 3.96 -10.51 3.51
CA ARG A 179 3.76 -9.08 3.24
C ARG A 179 4.53 -8.58 2.02
N GLN A 180 5.72 -9.13 1.78
CA GLN A 180 6.60 -8.66 0.71
C GLN A 180 6.01 -8.98 -0.68
N LYS A 181 5.48 -10.20 -0.84
CA LYS A 181 4.89 -10.64 -2.12
C LYS A 181 3.72 -9.77 -2.52
N ILE A 182 2.81 -9.46 -1.59
CA ILE A 182 1.62 -8.64 -1.89
C ILE A 182 1.98 -7.20 -2.24
N LYS A 183 3.03 -6.66 -1.61
CA LYS A 183 3.42 -5.24 -1.71
C LYS A 183 4.33 -4.94 -2.90
N TYR A 184 5.20 -5.87 -3.29
CA TYR A 184 6.28 -5.59 -4.24
C TYR A 184 6.26 -6.48 -5.48
N VAL A 185 5.61 -7.63 -5.44
CA VAL A 185 5.56 -8.51 -6.62
C VAL A 185 4.50 -7.99 -7.59
N PRO A 186 4.86 -7.75 -8.86
CA PRO A 186 3.92 -7.31 -9.88
C PRO A 186 2.78 -8.31 -10.09
N LEU A 187 1.59 -7.80 -10.39
CA LEU A 187 0.38 -8.59 -10.60
C LEU A 187 0.57 -9.65 -11.69
N LYS A 188 1.35 -9.35 -12.73
CA LYS A 188 1.70 -10.28 -13.82
C LYS A 188 2.47 -11.53 -13.36
N GLU A 189 3.15 -11.45 -12.21
CA GLU A 189 3.93 -12.54 -11.63
C GLU A 189 3.13 -13.37 -10.61
N ILE A 190 1.90 -12.95 -10.30
CA ILE A 190 1.00 -13.73 -9.45
C ILE A 190 0.45 -14.88 -10.26
N THR A 191 0.69 -16.09 -9.78
CA THR A 191 0.43 -17.32 -10.53
C THR A 191 -0.94 -17.90 -10.21
N ARG A 192 -1.37 -18.87 -11.02
CA ARG A 192 -2.54 -19.69 -10.71
C ARG A 192 -2.35 -20.51 -9.43
N GLN A 193 -1.12 -20.91 -9.12
CA GLN A 193 -0.82 -21.64 -7.89
C GLN A 193 -1.07 -20.78 -6.67
N ASP A 194 -0.64 -19.51 -6.70
CA ASP A 194 -0.93 -18.55 -5.62
C ASP A 194 -2.44 -18.45 -5.36
N ALA A 195 -3.22 -18.30 -6.42
CA ALA A 195 -4.68 -18.24 -6.32
C ALA A 195 -5.31 -19.52 -5.72
N ASN A 196 -4.75 -20.70 -6.02
CA ASN A 196 -5.14 -21.96 -5.40
C ASN A 196 -4.76 -22.02 -3.91
N ASP A 197 -3.56 -21.57 -3.55
CA ASP A 197 -3.06 -21.59 -2.17
C ASP A 197 -3.93 -20.70 -1.27
N LEU A 198 -4.33 -19.51 -1.75
CA LEU A 198 -5.27 -18.65 -1.03
C LEU A 198 -6.65 -19.29 -0.89
N ARG A 199 -7.16 -19.92 -1.96
CA ARG A 199 -8.43 -20.66 -1.89
C ARG A 199 -8.37 -21.73 -0.81
N ASP A 200 -7.31 -22.53 -0.82
CA ASP A 200 -7.17 -23.68 0.08
C ASP A 200 -6.95 -23.21 1.53
N HIS A 201 -6.23 -22.12 1.74
CA HIS A 201 -6.13 -21.45 3.05
C HIS A 201 -7.52 -21.00 3.56
N LEU A 202 -8.33 -20.36 2.72
CA LEU A 202 -9.67 -19.92 3.10
C LEU A 202 -10.61 -21.10 3.41
N LEU A 203 -10.51 -22.20 2.65
CA LEU A 203 -11.31 -23.42 2.84
C LEU A 203 -11.03 -24.13 4.18
N ARG A 204 -9.88 -23.89 4.82
CA ARG A 204 -9.59 -24.44 6.16
C ARG A 204 -10.50 -23.87 7.25
N ARG A 205 -11.07 -22.67 7.03
CA ARG A 205 -11.81 -21.93 8.07
C ARG A 205 -13.19 -21.43 7.65
N LEU A 206 -13.51 -21.45 6.35
CA LEU A 206 -14.76 -20.93 5.81
C LEU A 206 -15.52 -22.00 5.02
N SER A 207 -16.86 -21.89 5.00
CA SER A 207 -17.68 -22.67 4.08
C SER A 207 -17.40 -22.32 2.62
N ALA A 208 -17.61 -23.26 1.71
CA ALA A 208 -17.33 -23.09 0.28
C ALA A 208 -18.00 -21.85 -0.33
N ASN A 209 -19.25 -21.55 0.05
CA ASN A 209 -19.96 -20.35 -0.38
C ASN A 209 -19.33 -19.06 0.16
N SER A 210 -18.84 -19.07 1.40
CA SER A 210 -18.10 -17.93 1.97
C SER A 210 -16.75 -17.73 1.28
N VAL A 211 -16.03 -18.81 0.93
CA VAL A 211 -14.79 -18.71 0.13
C VAL A 211 -15.07 -18.11 -1.25
N ALA A 212 -16.10 -18.60 -1.94
CA ALA A 212 -16.50 -18.09 -3.25
C ALA A 212 -16.82 -16.58 -3.21
N ARG A 213 -17.52 -16.12 -2.17
CA ARG A 213 -17.81 -14.68 -1.97
C ARG A 213 -16.54 -13.86 -1.74
N ASN A 214 -15.63 -14.32 -0.89
CA ASN A 214 -14.38 -13.61 -0.60
C ASN A 214 -13.47 -13.53 -1.84
N LEU A 215 -13.27 -14.64 -2.55
CA LEU A 215 -12.50 -14.66 -3.79
C LEU A 215 -13.20 -13.89 -4.92
N GLY A 216 -14.53 -13.80 -4.88
CA GLY A 216 -15.31 -12.97 -5.80
C GLY A 216 -14.96 -11.48 -5.71
N VAL A 217 -14.70 -10.97 -4.50
CA VAL A 217 -14.22 -9.59 -4.28
C VAL A 217 -12.85 -9.39 -4.90
N LEU A 218 -11.91 -10.30 -4.63
CA LEU A 218 -10.55 -10.22 -5.19
C LEU A 218 -10.56 -10.32 -6.73
N ARG A 219 -11.38 -11.22 -7.28
CA ARG A 219 -11.58 -11.33 -8.73
C ARG A 219 -12.11 -10.03 -9.33
N ALA A 220 -13.10 -9.41 -8.69
CA ALA A 220 -13.66 -8.13 -9.13
C ALA A 220 -12.62 -7.01 -9.06
N ALA A 221 -11.84 -6.94 -7.98
CA ALA A 221 -10.76 -5.97 -7.83
C ALA A 221 -9.70 -6.09 -8.92
N VAL A 222 -9.23 -7.31 -9.20
CA VAL A 222 -8.24 -7.56 -10.25
C VAL A 222 -8.79 -7.21 -11.64
N ASN A 223 -10.05 -7.59 -11.94
CA ASN A 223 -10.68 -7.23 -13.21
C ASN A 223 -10.83 -5.71 -13.39
N HIS A 224 -11.21 -5.00 -12.31
CA HIS A 224 -11.32 -3.55 -12.33
C HIS A 224 -9.99 -2.91 -12.72
N VAL A 225 -8.89 -3.29 -12.06
CA VAL A 225 -7.57 -2.71 -12.38
C VAL A 225 -7.07 -3.09 -13.77
N ILE A 226 -7.32 -4.33 -14.22
CA ILE A 226 -7.00 -4.76 -15.58
C ILE A 226 -7.67 -3.85 -16.62
N LEU A 227 -8.94 -3.51 -16.41
CA LEU A 227 -9.71 -2.63 -17.29
C LEU A 227 -9.23 -1.18 -17.21
N GLU A 228 -9.22 -0.59 -16.02
CA GLU A 228 -8.87 0.82 -15.80
C GLU A 228 -7.45 1.15 -16.28
N GLN A 229 -6.53 0.20 -16.13
CA GLN A 229 -5.15 0.39 -16.55
C GLN A 229 -4.84 -0.23 -17.92
N SER A 230 -5.85 -0.76 -18.63
CA SER A 230 -5.69 -1.40 -19.94
C SER A 230 -4.57 -2.45 -19.97
N LEU A 231 -4.52 -3.30 -18.94
CA LEU A 231 -3.51 -4.35 -18.83
C LEU A 231 -3.89 -5.56 -19.68
N SER A 232 -2.97 -6.08 -20.48
CA SER A 232 -3.17 -7.35 -21.20
C SER A 232 -2.72 -8.54 -20.34
N LEU A 233 -3.43 -8.80 -19.23
CA LEU A 233 -3.09 -9.85 -18.26
C LEU A 233 -4.31 -10.74 -17.99
N PRO A 234 -4.14 -12.08 -17.92
CA PRO A 234 -5.21 -12.96 -17.48
C PRO A 234 -5.42 -12.84 -15.97
N ASN A 235 -6.68 -12.80 -15.52
CA ASN A 235 -6.99 -12.84 -14.09
C ASN A 235 -6.88 -14.27 -13.53
N VAL A 236 -5.80 -14.53 -12.79
CA VAL A 236 -5.52 -15.83 -12.18
C VAL A 236 -6.49 -16.26 -11.07
N PHE A 237 -7.38 -15.38 -10.60
CA PHE A 237 -8.44 -15.70 -9.63
C PHE A 237 -9.77 -16.09 -10.28
N THR A 238 -9.86 -16.04 -11.62
CA THR A 238 -11.09 -16.39 -12.36
C THR A 238 -11.29 -17.90 -12.44
N ASN A 239 -12.53 -18.39 -12.27
CA ASN A 239 -12.88 -19.80 -12.39
C ASN A 239 -12.07 -20.74 -11.46
N LEU A 240 -11.76 -20.30 -10.24
CA LEU A 240 -11.16 -21.19 -9.24
C LEU A 240 -12.17 -22.28 -8.84
N LYS A 241 -11.75 -23.54 -8.88
CA LYS A 241 -12.58 -24.68 -8.49
C LYS A 241 -12.74 -24.70 -6.97
N ILE A 242 -13.94 -24.45 -6.48
CA ILE A 242 -14.30 -24.52 -5.06
C ILE A 242 -15.35 -25.61 -4.89
N LYS A 243 -14.96 -26.75 -4.33
CA LYS A 243 -15.89 -27.87 -4.12
C LYS A 243 -16.93 -27.49 -3.06
N GLY A 244 -18.20 -27.78 -3.32
CA GLY A 244 -19.31 -27.47 -2.41
C GLY A 244 -19.82 -26.03 -2.46
N ALA A 245 -19.34 -25.19 -3.40
CA ALA A 245 -19.90 -23.86 -3.64
C ALA A 245 -21.08 -23.96 -4.63
N GLY A 246 -22.19 -23.31 -4.31
CA GLY A 246 -23.46 -23.38 -5.04
C GLY A 246 -24.66 -23.31 -4.10
N ALA A 247 -25.85 -23.08 -4.65
CA ALA A 247 -27.09 -23.29 -3.90
C ALA A 247 -27.30 -24.80 -3.79
N SER A 248 -27.20 -25.37 -2.58
CA SER A 248 -27.69 -26.72 -2.33
C SER A 248 -29.21 -26.66 -2.22
N ILE A 249 -29.92 -27.58 -2.88
CA ILE A 249 -31.39 -27.72 -2.77
C ILE A 249 -31.80 -27.99 -1.31
N GLU A 250 -30.89 -28.57 -0.52
CA GLU A 250 -31.10 -28.90 0.89
C GLU A 250 -30.88 -27.70 1.83
N ASP A 251 -30.27 -26.60 1.37
CA ASP A 251 -29.96 -25.44 2.23
C ASP A 251 -31.20 -24.57 2.54
N ARG A 252 -32.33 -24.81 1.85
CA ARG A 252 -33.56 -24.01 1.97
C ARG A 252 -34.79 -24.90 2.11
N HIS A 253 -35.07 -25.33 3.33
CA HIS A 253 -36.37 -25.94 3.63
C HIS A 253 -37.46 -24.88 3.69
N PRO A 254 -38.62 -25.10 3.06
CA PRO A 254 -39.78 -24.23 3.21
C PRO A 254 -40.23 -24.18 4.68
N LEU A 255 -40.85 -23.06 5.08
CA LEU A 255 -41.51 -22.95 6.38
C LEU A 255 -42.60 -24.02 6.48
N THR A 256 -42.58 -24.82 7.54
CA THR A 256 -43.61 -25.80 7.86
C THR A 256 -44.75 -25.14 8.60
N ASP A 257 -45.94 -25.75 8.56
CA ASP A 257 -47.12 -25.27 9.28
C ASP A 257 -46.87 -25.18 10.80
N GLU A 258 -46.02 -26.04 11.36
CA GLU A 258 -45.57 -25.98 12.76
C GLU A 258 -44.78 -24.71 13.07
N HIS A 259 -43.92 -24.24 12.16
CA HIS A 259 -43.20 -22.99 12.33
C HIS A 259 -44.12 -21.77 12.25
N ILE A 260 -45.21 -21.87 11.49
CA ILE A 260 -46.22 -20.81 11.35
C ILE A 260 -47.10 -20.74 12.61
N ALA A 261 -47.46 -21.89 13.19
CA ALA A 261 -48.29 -21.99 14.38
C ALA A 261 -47.64 -21.41 15.66
N ILE A 262 -46.30 -21.42 15.74
CA ILE A 262 -45.55 -20.83 16.88
C ILE A 262 -45.51 -19.29 16.81
N ALA A 263 -45.74 -18.71 15.64
CA ALA A 263 -45.70 -17.27 15.41
C ALA A 263 -47.08 -16.57 15.56
N THR A 264 -48.13 -17.32 15.89
CA THR A 264 -49.51 -16.83 16.09
C THR A 264 -49.94 -17.01 17.53
#